data_AF-A0A1V4AYD8-F1
#
_entry.id   AF-A0A1V4AYD8-F1
#
_cell.length_a   1.000
_cell.length_b   1.000
_cell.length_c   1.000
_cell.angle_alpha   90.00
_cell.angle_beta   90.00
_cell.angle_gamma   90.00
#
_symmetry.space_group_name_H-M   'P 1'
#
loop_
_entity.id
_entity.type
_entity.pdbx_description
1 polymer ?
#
loop_
_entity_poly.entity_id
_entity_poly.type
_entity_poly.pdbx_seq_one_letter_code
_entity_poly.pdbx_strand_id
1 'polypeptide(L)'
;MWEKTVVKPYTTSLYPTFLKYESKNCPFCQNSIIHKHGKINNIERYKCTSCNKTFTFQKKLNPSDIWKDYSQGKQTYKELSIKYQCSVKTIQRYIDKAPKTALNSPISTYLILLWIPLSLGENLGV
;
A
#
# COMPACT_ATOMS: atom_id res chain seq x y z
N MET A 1 -3.32 -60.64 34.87
CA MET A 1 -2.77 -60.10 33.60
C MET A 1 -3.48 -58.79 33.32
N TRP A 2 -2.77 -57.69 33.53
CA TRP A 2 -3.26 -56.32 33.39
C TRP A 2 -2.74 -55.82 32.05
N GLU A 3 -3.60 -55.75 31.05
CA GLU A 3 -3.22 -55.14 29.79
C GLU A 3 -3.23 -53.63 29.96
N LYS A 4 -2.02 -53.12 30.13
CA LYS A 4 -1.65 -51.70 30.02
C LYS A 4 -2.30 -51.11 28.77
N THR A 5 -3.18 -50.14 28.97
CA THR A 5 -3.52 -49.13 27.97
C THR A 5 -2.25 -48.34 27.64
N VAL A 6 -1.66 -48.62 26.47
CA VAL A 6 -0.52 -47.89 25.91
C VAL A 6 -1.05 -46.98 24.80
N VAL A 7 -1.05 -45.69 25.13
CA VAL A 7 -1.01 -44.48 24.29
C VAL A 7 -1.24 -44.62 22.77
N LYS A 8 -2.28 -43.93 22.28
CA LYS A 8 -2.49 -43.64 20.86
C LYS A 8 -1.29 -42.85 20.32
N PRO A 9 -0.61 -43.29 19.24
CA PRO A 9 0.38 -42.46 18.58
C PRO A 9 -0.32 -41.30 17.86
N TYR A 10 -0.01 -40.10 18.31
CA TYR A 10 -0.26 -38.84 17.63
C TYR A 10 0.42 -38.88 16.26
N THR A 11 -0.34 -38.96 15.18
CA THR A 11 0.20 -38.70 13.84
C THR A 11 0.11 -37.20 13.60
N THR A 12 1.16 -36.50 13.99
CA THR A 12 1.43 -35.11 13.60
C THR A 12 1.60 -35.08 12.08
N SER A 13 0.54 -34.75 11.33
CA SER A 13 0.67 -34.52 9.90
C SER A 13 1.39 -33.19 9.67
N LEU A 14 2.70 -33.25 9.47
CA LEU A 14 3.50 -32.17 8.91
C LEU A 14 3.23 -32.09 7.40
N TYR A 15 2.19 -31.38 6.99
CA TYR A 15 2.09 -30.87 5.62
C TYR A 15 1.63 -29.41 5.65
N PRO A 16 2.44 -28.48 5.12
CA PRO A 16 2.11 -27.07 5.11
C PRO A 16 0.84 -26.86 4.28
N THR A 17 -0.07 -26.05 4.82
CA THR A 17 -1.32 -25.65 4.19
C THR A 17 -1.11 -25.30 2.73
N PHE A 18 -1.76 -26.07 1.86
CA PHE A 18 -1.96 -25.82 0.44
C PHE A 18 -2.26 -24.32 0.26
N LEU A 19 -1.30 -23.55 -0.27
CA LEU A 19 -1.52 -22.15 -0.63
C LEU A 19 -2.66 -22.15 -1.65
N LYS A 20 -3.84 -21.70 -1.24
CA LYS A 20 -5.00 -21.48 -2.11
C LYS A 20 -4.55 -20.62 -3.28
N TYR A 21 -4.32 -21.26 -4.42
CA TYR A 21 -4.15 -20.56 -5.68
C TYR A 21 -5.53 -20.06 -6.11
N GLU A 22 -5.87 -18.84 -5.69
CA GLU A 22 -7.09 -18.16 -6.15
C GLU A 22 -7.01 -18.04 -7.67
N SER A 23 -7.95 -18.66 -8.39
CA SER A 23 -7.97 -18.64 -9.85
C SER A 23 -8.18 -17.20 -10.34
N LYS A 24 -7.25 -16.74 -11.17
CA LYS A 24 -7.23 -15.38 -11.70
C LYS A 24 -8.21 -15.25 -12.86
N ASN A 25 -9.40 -14.72 -12.60
CA ASN A 25 -10.42 -14.51 -13.62
C ASN A 25 -10.38 -13.09 -14.21
N CYS A 26 -10.95 -12.92 -15.40
CA CYS A 26 -11.08 -11.60 -16.02
C CYS A 26 -12.00 -10.69 -15.19
N PRO A 27 -11.57 -9.48 -14.78
CA PRO A 27 -12.39 -8.59 -13.97
C PRO A 27 -13.61 -8.00 -14.70
N PHE A 28 -13.66 -8.12 -16.04
CA PHE A 28 -14.74 -7.54 -16.85
C PHE A 28 -15.84 -8.53 -17.23
N CYS A 29 -15.49 -9.80 -17.45
CA CYS A 29 -16.43 -10.83 -17.93
C CYS A 29 -16.35 -12.13 -17.11
N GLN A 30 -15.50 -12.18 -16.08
CA GLN A 30 -15.30 -13.31 -15.17
C GLN A 30 -14.80 -14.60 -15.84
N ASN A 31 -14.50 -14.56 -17.14
CA ASN A 31 -13.91 -15.70 -17.83
C ASN A 31 -12.53 -16.05 -17.27
N SER A 32 -12.26 -17.35 -17.11
CA SER A 32 -11.01 -17.89 -16.59
C SER A 32 -9.92 -18.00 -17.64
N ILE A 33 -10.27 -17.95 -18.94
CA ILE A 33 -9.30 -18.03 -20.04
C ILE A 33 -8.66 -16.65 -20.24
N ILE A 34 -7.46 -16.52 -19.69
CA ILE A 34 -6.63 -15.32 -19.77
C ILE A 34 -5.21 -15.69 -20.19
N HIS A 35 -4.58 -14.85 -21.01
CA HIS A 35 -3.20 -15.05 -21.47
C HIS A 35 -2.32 -13.89 -21.03
N LYS A 36 -1.05 -14.18 -20.72
CA LYS A 36 -0.05 -13.13 -20.47
C LYS A 36 0.12 -12.26 -21.72
N HIS A 37 0.18 -10.95 -21.53
CA HIS A 37 0.22 -9.94 -22.59
C HIS A 37 1.29 -8.88 -22.28
N GLY A 38 2.54 -9.34 -22.15
CA GLY A 38 3.70 -8.47 -21.89
C GLY A 38 3.78 -7.91 -20.48
N LYS A 39 4.73 -6.98 -20.29
CA LYS A 39 4.99 -6.29 -19.02
C LYS A 39 5.13 -4.79 -19.24
N ILE A 40 4.61 -3.97 -18.32
CA ILE A 40 4.80 -2.52 -18.29
C ILE A 40 5.18 -2.09 -16.88
N ASN A 41 6.21 -1.27 -16.71
CA ASN A 41 6.71 -0.84 -15.39
C ASN A 41 6.98 -2.02 -14.43
N ASN A 42 7.50 -3.13 -14.98
CA ASN A 42 7.70 -4.40 -14.26
C ASN A 42 6.41 -5.12 -13.79
N ILE A 43 5.26 -4.69 -14.28
CA ILE A 43 3.94 -5.25 -13.97
C ILE A 43 3.48 -6.17 -15.10
N GLU A 44 3.12 -7.41 -14.77
CA GLU A 44 2.53 -8.33 -15.73
C GLU A 44 1.13 -7.91 -16.15
N ARG A 45 0.90 -7.90 -17.47
CA ARG A 45 -0.41 -7.64 -18.08
C ARG A 45 -1.01 -8.94 -18.61
N TYR A 46 -2.33 -9.00 -18.60
CA TYR A 46 -3.11 -10.15 -19.03
C TYR A 46 -4.18 -9.69 -20.03
N LYS A 47 -4.48 -10.51 -21.03
CA LYS A 47 -5.54 -10.30 -22.00
C LYS A 47 -6.55 -11.44 -21.89
N CYS A 48 -7.83 -11.11 -21.80
CA CYS A 48 -8.91 -12.10 -21.83
C CYS A 48 -9.26 -12.47 -23.26
N THR A 49 -9.51 -13.75 -23.53
CA THR A 49 -9.92 -14.22 -24.87
C THR A 49 -11.36 -13.86 -25.20
N SER A 50 -12.28 -13.96 -24.25
CA SER A 50 -13.70 -13.72 -24.48
C SER A 50 -14.03 -12.26 -24.75
N CYS A 51 -13.46 -11.33 -23.96
CA CYS A 51 -13.77 -9.90 -24.10
C CYS A 51 -12.65 -9.08 -24.78
N ASN A 52 -11.51 -9.71 -25.10
CA ASN A 52 -10.33 -9.08 -25.71
C ASN A 52 -9.73 -7.89 -24.93
N LYS A 53 -10.17 -7.63 -23.70
CA LYS A 53 -9.65 -6.55 -22.85
C LYS A 53 -8.35 -6.97 -22.17
N THR A 54 -7.46 -6.01 -22.03
CA THR A 54 -6.17 -6.14 -21.33
C THR A 54 -6.24 -5.47 -19.97
N PHE A 55 -5.70 -6.12 -18.93
CA PHE A 55 -5.73 -5.65 -17.54
C PHE A 55 -4.54 -6.16 -16.74
N THR A 56 -4.42 -5.66 -15.50
CA THR A 56 -3.42 -6.10 -14.51
C THR A 56 -4.14 -6.53 -13.23
N PHE A 57 -3.56 -7.46 -12.49
CA PHE A 57 -4.09 -7.89 -11.19
C PHE A 57 -3.53 -7.09 -10.01
N GLN A 58 -2.87 -5.97 -10.27
CA GLN A 58 -2.34 -5.15 -9.19
C GLN A 58 -3.46 -4.45 -8.44
N LYS A 59 -3.34 -4.42 -7.12
CA LYS A 59 -4.20 -3.64 -6.25
C LYS A 59 -4.06 -2.16 -6.62
N LYS A 60 -5.18 -1.51 -6.92
CA LYS A 60 -5.21 -0.06 -7.16
C LYS A 60 -4.86 0.67 -5.86
N LEU A 61 -4.01 1.69 -5.96
CA LEU A 61 -3.68 2.57 -4.84
C LEU A 61 -4.89 3.45 -4.49
N ASN A 62 -5.17 3.59 -3.19
CA ASN A 62 -6.22 4.45 -2.67
C ASN A 62 -5.65 5.85 -2.36
N PRO A 63 -6.13 6.93 -3.01
CA PRO A 63 -5.63 8.29 -2.75
C PRO A 63 -5.79 8.73 -1.30
N SER A 64 -6.92 8.39 -0.67
CA SER A 64 -7.23 8.80 0.70
C SER A 64 -6.26 8.21 1.73
N ASP A 65 -5.85 6.96 1.52
CA ASP A 65 -4.89 6.28 2.40
C ASP A 65 -3.51 6.97 2.29
N ILE A 66 -3.07 7.28 1.07
CA ILE A 66 -1.81 7.99 0.82
C ILE A 66 -1.83 9.37 1.50
N TRP A 67 -2.94 10.11 1.37
CA TRP A 67 -3.09 11.42 2.00
C TRP A 67 -3.08 11.35 3.53
N LYS A 68 -3.75 10.35 4.10
CA LYS A 68 -3.77 10.12 5.55
C LYS A 68 -2.36 9.83 6.07
N ASP A 69 -1.63 8.94 5.41
CA ASP A 69 -0.26 8.58 5.80
C ASP A 69 0.71 9.76 5.67
N TYR A 70 0.52 10.60 4.65
CA TYR A 70 1.31 11.81 4.48
C TYR A 70 1.03 12.86 5.57
N SER A 71 -0.25 13.19 5.78
CA SER A 71 -0.67 14.28 6.68
C SER A 71 -0.57 13.91 8.17
N GLN A 72 -1.05 12.73 8.56
CA GLN A 72 -1.07 12.29 9.96
C GLN A 72 0.19 11.53 10.34
N GLY A 73 0.68 10.68 9.43
CA GLY A 73 1.88 9.87 9.65
C GLY A 73 3.20 10.62 9.48
N LYS A 74 3.17 11.85 8.94
CA LYS A 74 4.35 12.70 8.66
C LYS A 74 5.44 11.97 7.83
N GLN A 75 5.03 11.00 6.99
CA GLN A 75 5.95 10.19 6.21
C GLN A 75 6.54 10.97 5.05
N THR A 76 7.82 10.72 4.73
CA THR A 76 8.45 11.35 3.56
C THR A 76 7.98 10.72 2.25
N TYR A 77 8.13 11.43 1.12
CA TYR A 77 7.76 10.87 -0.18
C TYR A 77 8.53 9.58 -0.52
N LYS A 78 9.78 9.47 -0.08
CA LYS A 78 10.61 8.27 -0.30
C LYS A 78 10.08 7.09 0.51
N GLU A 79 9.73 7.28 1.77
CA GLU A 79 9.12 6.23 2.61
C GLU A 79 7.79 5.76 2.02
N LEU A 80 6.93 6.69 1.61
CA LEU A 80 5.66 6.36 0.96
C LEU A 80 5.88 5.59 -0.35
N SER A 81 6.89 5.96 -1.14
CA SER A 81 7.24 5.26 -2.39
C SER A 81 7.61 3.79 -2.14
N ILE A 82 8.34 3.52 -1.06
CA ILE A 82 8.73 2.17 -0.64
C ILE A 82 7.51 1.43 -0.11
N LYS A 83 6.70 2.06 0.75
CA LYS A 83 5.49 1.45 1.36
C LYS A 83 4.48 1.01 0.29
N TYR A 84 4.24 1.85 -0.70
CA TYR A 84 3.26 1.61 -1.78
C TYR A 84 3.87 1.03 -3.05
N GLN A 85 5.17 0.72 -3.05
CA GLN A 85 5.89 0.11 -4.18
C GLN A 85 5.69 0.88 -5.49
N CYS A 86 5.79 2.20 -5.44
CA CYS A 86 5.61 3.07 -6.59
C CYS A 86 6.67 4.17 -6.62
N SER A 87 6.79 4.87 -7.75
CA SER A 87 7.79 5.94 -7.85
C SER A 87 7.44 7.14 -6.96
N VAL A 88 8.46 7.88 -6.53
CA VAL A 88 8.29 9.14 -5.79
C VAL A 88 7.40 10.14 -6.56
N LYS A 89 7.57 10.23 -7.88
CA LYS A 89 6.73 11.08 -8.76
C LYS A 89 5.24 10.66 -8.71
N THR A 90 4.96 9.37 -8.55
CA THR A 90 3.60 8.88 -8.41
C THR A 90 2.98 9.38 -7.11
N ILE A 91 3.69 9.24 -5.98
CA ILE A 91 3.25 9.75 -4.67
C ILE A 91 2.98 11.25 -4.74
N GLN A 92 3.93 12.02 -5.30
CA GLN A 92 3.78 13.46 -5.47
C GLN A 92 2.49 13.83 -6.22
N ARG A 93 2.21 13.16 -7.35
CA ARG A 93 0.97 13.39 -8.11
C ARG A 93 -0.31 13.09 -7.33
N TYR A 94 -0.30 12.09 -6.45
CA TYR A 94 -1.47 11.79 -5.60
C TYR A 94 -1.71 12.90 -4.58
N ILE A 95 -0.63 13.40 -3.96
CA ILE A 95 -0.67 14.48 -2.97
C ILE A 95 -1.09 15.80 -3.63
N ASP A 96 -0.56 16.13 -4.80
CA ASP A 96 -0.90 17.36 -5.52
C ASP A 96 -2.37 17.42 -5.97
N LYS A 97 -2.96 16.25 -6.23
CA LYS A 97 -4.38 16.09 -6.58
C LYS A 97 -5.31 16.08 -5.39
N ALA A 98 -4.80 15.96 -4.16
CA ALA A 98 -5.64 16.00 -2.98
C ALA A 98 -6.39 17.34 -2.93
N PRO A 99 -7.64 17.37 -2.45
CA PRO A 99 -8.40 18.60 -2.33
C PRO A 99 -7.67 19.56 -1.39
N LYS A 100 -7.16 20.66 -1.95
CA LYS A 100 -6.54 21.73 -1.18
C LYS A 100 -7.65 22.63 -0.70
N THR A 101 -7.83 22.75 0.61
CA THR A 101 -8.68 23.81 1.16
C THR A 101 -8.14 25.15 0.69
N ALA A 102 -9.02 26.04 0.24
CA ALA A 102 -8.62 27.40 -0.11
C ALA A 102 -7.87 27.99 1.08
N LEU A 103 -6.69 28.55 0.82
CA LEU A 103 -5.92 29.20 1.87
C LEU A 103 -6.76 30.40 2.33
N ASN A 104 -7.17 30.39 3.59
CA ASN A 104 -7.90 31.53 4.15
C ASN A 104 -7.02 32.77 3.96
N SER A 105 -7.55 33.81 3.33
CA SER A 105 -6.84 35.10 3.26
C SER A 105 -6.47 35.52 4.67
N PRO A 106 -5.27 36.05 4.90
CA PRO A 106 -4.88 36.50 6.23
C PRO A 106 -5.92 37.49 6.75
N ILE A 107 -6.49 37.18 7.92
CA ILE A 107 -7.60 37.93 8.53
C ILE A 107 -7.16 39.36 8.91
N SER A 108 -5.86 39.64 8.93
CA SER A 108 -5.29 40.95 9.25
C SER A 108 -4.03 41.22 8.44
N THR A 109 -3.90 42.44 7.92
CA THR A 109 -2.70 42.99 7.28
C THR A 109 -1.58 43.30 8.27
N TYR A 110 -1.84 43.24 9.58
CA TYR A 110 -0.82 43.37 10.61
C TYR A 110 -0.14 42.01 10.82
N LEU A 111 0.99 41.84 10.13
CA LEU A 111 1.92 40.74 10.31
C LEU A 111 2.52 40.78 11.72
N ILE A 112 1.85 40.20 12.72
CA ILE A 112 2.54 39.74 13.92
C ILE A 112 3.19 38.42 13.56
N LEU A 113 4.35 38.50 12.91
CA LEU A 113 5.28 37.39 12.79
C LEU A 113 5.84 37.13 14.20
N LEU A 114 5.13 36.35 15.00
CA LEU A 114 5.73 35.75 16.19
C LEU A 114 6.78 34.76 15.70
N TRP A 115 8.03 35.23 15.62
CA TRP A 115 9.19 34.37 15.56
C TRP A 115 9.14 33.52 16.83
N ILE A 116 8.70 32.27 16.73
CA ILE A 116 8.90 31.32 17.82
C ILE A 116 10.39 31.00 17.77
N PRO A 117 11.22 31.42 18.74
CA PRO A 117 12.57 30.91 18.80
C PRO A 117 12.45 29.41 19.06
N LEU A 118 12.89 28.61 18.08
CA LEU A 118 13.23 27.22 18.32
C LEU A 118 14.35 27.27 19.36
N SER A 119 14.02 27.00 20.63
CA SER A 119 15.02 26.81 21.67
C SER A 119 15.89 25.63 21.24
N LEU A 120 17.03 25.92 20.60
CA LEU A 120 18.16 25.01 20.61
C LEU A 120 18.49 24.79 22.08
N GLY A 121 18.29 23.57 22.55
CA GLY A 121 18.77 23.16 23.85
C GLY A 121 20.28 23.26 23.86
N GLU A 122 20.81 24.28 24.54
CA GLU A 122 22.14 24.23 25.10
C GLU A 122 22.15 23.10 26.13
N ASN A 123 22.66 21.94 25.76
CA ASN A 123 23.18 21.00 26.75
C ASN A 123 24.55 21.53 27.19
N LEU A 124 24.58 22.23 28.32
CA LEU A 124 25.77 22.36 29.15
C LEU A 124 26.15 20.95 29.62
N GLY A 125 27.13 20.36 28.97
CA GLY A 125 27.85 19.18 29.45
C GLY A 125 29.22 19.63 29.95
N VAL A 126 29.34 19.69 31.27
CA VAL A 126 30.58 19.77 32.05
C VAL A 126 31.49 18.59 31.71
#